data_AF-Q6NUE3-F1
#
_entry.id   AF-Q6NUE3-F1
#
_cell.length_a   1.000
_cell.length_b   1.000
_cell.length_c   1.000
_cell.angle_alpha   90.00
_cell.angle_beta   90.00
_cell.angle_gamma   90.00
#
_symmetry.space_group_name_H-M   'P 1'
#
loop_
_entity.id
_entity.type
_entity.pdbx_description
1 polymer ?
#
loop_
_entity_poly.entity_id
_entity_poly.type
_entity_poly.pdbx_seq_one_letter_code
_entity_poly.pdbx_strand_id
1 'polypeptide(L)'
;MGFLLMFDLTSQQSFLNVRNWMSQLQANAYCENPDIVLIGNKADLSDQREVNERQAKELADKYGIPYFETSAASGKDVEKSVDTLLDLIMKRMEQCVDKTQVPDAVNGGTSGKLDEAKPEGRKCAC
;
A
#
# COMPACT_ATOMS: atom_id res chain seq x y z
N MET A 1 6.52 -2.39 -2.20
CA MET A 1 7.11 -1.18 -1.61
C MET A 1 6.15 -0.67 -0.54
N GLY A 2 6.67 -0.14 0.57
CA GLY A 2 5.83 0.38 1.66
C GLY A 2 6.28 1.74 2.15
N PHE A 3 5.33 2.57 2.61
CA PHE A 3 5.58 3.93 3.07
C PHE A 3 4.89 4.21 4.40
N LEU A 4 5.60 4.93 5.27
CA LEU A 4 5.02 5.61 6.42
C LEU A 4 4.74 7.06 6.02
N LEU A 5 3.48 7.39 5.80
CA LEU A 5 3.07 8.74 5.46
C LEU A 5 2.71 9.49 6.74
N MET A 6 3.55 10.43 7.15
CA MET A 6 3.42 11.10 8.43
C MET A 6 2.98 12.56 8.28
N PHE A 7 2.13 13.01 9.20
CA PHE A 7 1.88 14.42 9.48
C PHE A 7 2.02 14.70 10.99
N ASP A 8 1.97 15.96 11.36
CA ASP A 8 2.08 16.43 12.74
C ASP A 8 0.70 16.79 13.31
N LEU A 9 0.32 16.17 14.42
CA LEU A 9 -0.96 16.43 15.10
C LEU A 9 -1.09 17.88 15.59
N THR A 10 0.03 18.58 15.78
CA THR A 10 0.08 19.99 16.18
C THR A 10 0.19 20.94 14.99
N SER A 11 -0.02 20.47 13.76
CA SER A 11 0.04 21.33 12.57
C SER A 11 -1.02 20.95 11.55
N GLN A 12 -2.10 21.72 11.48
CA GLN A 12 -3.16 21.52 10.48
C GLN A 12 -2.63 21.60 9.04
N GLN A 13 -1.64 22.45 8.78
CA GLN A 13 -1.02 22.57 7.45
C GLN A 13 -0.32 21.27 7.02
N SER A 14 0.33 20.58 7.96
CA SER A 14 0.99 19.30 7.67
C SER A 14 -0.05 18.23 7.25
N PHE A 15 -1.22 18.22 7.90
CA PHE A 15 -2.32 17.32 7.57
C PHE A 15 -2.92 17.63 6.20
N LEU A 16 -3.10 18.91 5.84
CA LEU A 16 -3.60 19.28 4.51
C LEU A 16 -2.66 18.83 3.38
N ASN A 17 -1.35 18.84 3.63
CA ASN A 17 -0.34 18.41 2.67
C ASN A 17 -0.35 16.89 2.41
N VAL A 18 -0.93 16.07 3.29
CA VAL A 18 -1.04 14.62 3.14
C VAL A 18 -1.66 14.24 1.80
N ARG A 19 -2.68 14.96 1.34
CA ARG A 19 -3.32 14.68 0.05
C ARG A 19 -2.35 14.85 -1.12
N ASN A 20 -1.51 15.89 -1.06
CA ASN A 20 -0.51 16.15 -2.09
C ASN A 20 0.58 15.08 -2.08
N TRP A 21 1.03 14.66 -0.90
CA TRP A 21 1.99 13.56 -0.76
C TRP A 21 1.42 12.23 -1.23
N MET A 22 0.15 11.95 -0.94
CA MET A 22 -0.53 10.75 -1.42
C MET A 22 -0.55 10.70 -2.96
N SER A 23 -0.89 11.81 -3.62
CA SER A 23 -0.85 11.90 -5.09
C SER A 23 0.58 11.72 -5.64
N GLN A 24 1.59 12.27 -4.97
CA GLN A 24 2.99 12.10 -5.39
C GLN A 24 3.47 10.66 -5.24
N LEU A 25 3.04 9.95 -4.18
CA LEU A 25 3.33 8.54 -4.00
C LEU A 25 2.67 7.71 -5.10
N GLN A 26 1.40 7.97 -5.42
CA GLN A 26 0.69 7.27 -6.49
C GLN A 26 1.29 7.51 -7.88
N ALA A 27 1.82 8.70 -8.14
CA ALA A 27 2.42 9.04 -9.44
C ALA A 27 3.83 8.47 -9.64
N ASN A 28 4.60 8.29 -8.56
CA ASN A 28 6.02 7.96 -8.64
C ASN A 28 6.38 6.57 -8.08
N ALA A 29 5.43 5.86 -7.45
CA ALA A 29 5.69 4.52 -6.96
C ALA A 29 5.90 3.53 -8.11
N TYR A 30 6.90 2.66 -7.97
CA TYR A 30 7.19 1.60 -8.94
C TYR A 30 6.10 0.51 -9.00
N CYS A 31 5.25 0.44 -7.98
CA CYS A 31 4.15 -0.53 -7.88
C CYS A 31 2.82 0.21 -8.01
N GLU A 32 1.86 -0.36 -8.75
CA GLU A 32 0.51 0.20 -8.90
C GLU A 32 -0.14 0.49 -7.54
N ASN A 33 0.07 -0.38 -6.55
CA ASN A 33 -0.48 -0.25 -5.19
C ASN A 33 0.61 -0.43 -4.11
N PRO A 34 1.26 0.66 -3.67
CA PRO A 34 2.16 0.60 -2.51
C PRO A 34 1.38 0.43 -1.20
N ASP A 35 1.98 -0.25 -0.21
CA ASP A 35 1.39 -0.34 1.13
C ASP A 35 1.69 0.95 1.88
N ILE A 36 0.68 1.59 2.44
CA ILE A 36 0.83 2.88 3.11
C ILE A 36 0.18 2.79 4.48
N VAL A 37 0.85 3.34 5.48
CA VAL A 37 0.27 3.61 6.80
C VAL A 37 0.31 5.10 7.05
N LEU A 38 -0.83 5.69 7.42
CA LEU A 38 -0.94 7.09 7.79
C LEU A 38 -0.59 7.26 9.28
N ILE A 39 0.29 8.20 9.59
CA ILE A 39 0.73 8.46 10.96
C ILE A 39 0.49 9.92 11.33
N GLY A 40 -0.28 10.16 12.39
CA GLY A 40 -0.32 11.44 13.09
C GLY A 40 0.70 11.44 14.22
N ASN A 41 1.82 12.14 14.04
CA ASN A 41 2.90 12.16 15.03
C ASN A 41 2.72 13.30 16.06
N LYS A 42 3.52 13.27 17.13
CA LYS A 42 3.48 14.20 18.28
C LYS A 42 2.21 14.10 19.12
N ALA A 43 1.67 12.88 19.26
CA ALA A 43 0.50 12.63 20.10
C ALA A 43 0.71 12.95 21.60
N ASP A 44 1.95 13.15 22.03
CA ASP A 44 2.30 13.62 23.38
C ASP A 44 1.95 15.10 23.62
N LEU A 45 1.79 15.91 22.57
CA LEU A 45 1.45 17.33 22.67
C LEU A 45 -0.06 17.56 22.54
N SER A 46 -0.87 16.89 23.37
CA SER A 46 -2.34 16.94 23.31
C SER A 46 -2.91 18.36 23.42
N ASP A 47 -2.26 19.22 24.19
CA ASP A 47 -2.70 20.60 24.42
C ASP A 47 -2.48 21.52 23.21
N GLN A 48 -1.59 21.12 22.29
CA GLN A 48 -1.29 21.83 21.05
C GLN A 48 -1.94 21.16 19.84
N ARG A 49 -2.89 20.25 20.07
CA ARG A 49 -3.52 19.49 19.00
C ARG A 49 -4.36 20.40 18.10
N GLU A 50 -3.99 20.43 16.83
CA GLU A 50 -4.74 21.16 15.79
C GLU A 50 -5.56 20.19 14.92
N VAL A 51 -5.11 18.95 14.79
CA VAL A 51 -5.75 17.95 13.92
C VAL A 51 -6.65 17.03 14.74
N ASN A 52 -7.97 17.12 14.53
CA ASN A 52 -8.95 16.21 15.11
C ASN A 52 -8.74 14.75 14.64
N GLU A 53 -8.89 13.80 15.55
CA GLU A 53 -8.73 12.35 15.28
C GLU A 53 -9.69 11.86 14.20
N ARG A 54 -10.95 12.31 14.27
CA ARG A 54 -12.00 11.85 13.37
C ARG A 54 -11.72 12.22 11.92
N GLN A 55 -11.26 13.44 11.66
CA GLN A 55 -10.93 13.85 10.28
C GLN A 55 -9.73 13.06 9.73
N ALA A 56 -8.75 12.74 10.57
CA ALA A 56 -7.58 11.96 10.16
C ALA A 56 -7.96 10.51 9.85
N LYS A 57 -8.83 9.92 10.69
CA LYS A 57 -9.39 8.59 10.47
C LYS A 57 -10.24 8.54 9.21
N GLU A 58 -11.15 9.50 9.01
CA GLU A 58 -11.97 9.58 7.79
C GLU A 58 -11.11 9.72 6.52
N LEU A 59 -9.98 10.45 6.60
CA LEU A 59 -9.03 10.53 5.50
C LEU A 59 -8.36 9.18 5.22
N ALA A 60 -7.94 8.47 6.26
CA ALA A 60 -7.32 7.14 6.15
C ALA A 60 -8.30 6.12 5.57
N ASP A 61 -9.53 6.09 6.07
CA ASP A 61 -10.61 5.22 5.59
C ASP A 61 -10.92 5.49 4.10
N LYS A 62 -10.89 6.76 3.68
CA LYS A 62 -11.08 7.14 2.26
C LYS A 62 -10.01 6.55 1.34
N TYR A 63 -8.76 6.44 1.81
CA TYR A 63 -7.67 5.83 1.06
C TYR A 63 -7.55 4.32 1.30
N GLY A 64 -8.34 3.75 2.22
CA GLY A 64 -8.26 2.35 2.60
C GLY A 64 -6.95 1.96 3.29
N ILE A 65 -6.35 2.89 4.05
CA ILE A 65 -5.05 2.69 4.70
C ILE A 65 -5.18 2.72 6.23
N PRO A 66 -4.33 2.00 6.99
CA PRO A 66 -4.32 2.09 8.44
C PRO A 66 -3.90 3.48 8.93
N TYR A 67 -4.41 3.87 10.10
CA TYR A 67 -4.05 5.12 10.78
C TYR A 67 -3.59 4.87 12.22
N PHE A 68 -2.50 5.52 12.61
CA PHE A 68 -1.99 5.52 13.99
C PHE A 68 -1.65 6.93 14.46
N GLU A 69 -1.88 7.18 15.74
CA GLU A 69 -1.36 8.36 16.43
C GLU A 69 -0.14 7.99 17.25
N THR A 70 1.02 8.49 16.82
CA THR A 70 2.31 8.12 17.41
C THR A 70 2.91 9.29 18.16
N SER A 71 3.82 8.97 19.07
CA SER A 71 4.73 9.95 19.64
C SER A 71 6.15 9.40 19.55
N ALA A 72 6.94 9.99 18.66
CA ALA A 72 8.36 9.66 18.56
C ALA A 72 9.12 9.98 19.87
N ALA A 73 8.64 10.95 20.66
CA ALA A 73 9.24 11.33 21.93
C ALA A 73 9.01 10.29 23.05
N SER A 74 7.80 9.72 23.14
CA SER A 74 7.45 8.73 24.16
C SER A 74 7.55 7.28 23.69
N GLY A 75 7.71 7.06 22.38
CA GLY A 75 7.64 5.74 21.74
C GLY A 75 6.22 5.21 21.57
N LYS A 76 5.18 5.97 21.97
CA LYS A 76 3.78 5.53 21.87
C LYS A 76 3.44 5.15 20.43
N ASP A 77 2.96 3.91 20.28
CA ASP A 77 2.44 3.29 19.04
C ASP A 77 3.40 3.33 17.83
N VAL A 78 4.67 3.68 18.03
CA VAL A 78 5.70 3.69 16.97
C VAL A 78 5.94 2.27 16.46
N GLU A 79 6.22 1.32 17.35
CA GLU A 79 6.48 -0.08 17.00
C GLU A 79 5.29 -0.70 16.27
N LYS A 80 4.08 -0.57 16.83
CA LYS A 80 2.85 -1.08 16.21
C LYS A 80 2.60 -0.52 14.81
N SER A 81 2.90 0.76 14.58
CA SER A 81 2.73 1.39 13.27
C SER A 81 3.67 0.80 12.21
N VAL A 82 4.91 0.48 12.62
CA VAL A 82 5.92 -0.14 11.75
C VAL A 82 5.58 -1.61 11.52
N ASP A 83 5.24 -2.36 12.56
CA ASP A 83 4.83 -3.77 12.46
C ASP A 83 3.63 -3.93 11.53
N THR A 84 2.64 -3.04 11.62
CA THR A 84 1.49 -3.06 10.72
C THR A 84 1.90 -2.87 9.26
N LEU A 85 2.83 -1.96 8.97
CA LEU A 85 3.34 -1.78 7.61
C LEU A 85 4.09 -3.04 7.14
N LEU A 86 4.92 -3.62 8.00
CA LEU A 86 5.65 -4.85 7.68
C LEU A 86 4.69 -6.01 7.37
N ASP A 87 3.66 -6.21 8.18
CA ASP A 87 2.64 -7.23 7.98
C ASP A 87 1.92 -7.06 6.63
N LEU A 88 1.59 -5.83 6.24
CA LEU A 88 0.98 -5.54 4.94
C LEU A 88 1.93 -5.94 3.78
N ILE A 89 3.20 -5.57 3.89
CA ILE A 89 4.21 -5.89 2.88
C ILE A 89 4.40 -7.40 2.77
N MET A 90 4.51 -8.11 3.90
CA MET A 90 4.71 -9.57 3.94
C MET A 90 3.51 -10.30 3.33
N LYS A 91 2.28 -9.94 3.71
CA LYS A 91 1.06 -10.50 3.11
C LYS A 91 1.01 -10.32 1.60
N ARG A 92 1.40 -9.14 1.11
CA ARG A 92 1.47 -8.90 -0.35
C ARG A 92 2.54 -9.77 -1.00
N MET A 93 3.70 -9.95 -0.37
CA MET A 93 4.78 -10.80 -0.91
C MET A 93 4.32 -12.26 -1.03
N GLU A 94 3.66 -12.81 -0.01
CA GLU A 94 3.11 -14.18 -0.02
C GLU A 94 2.15 -14.40 -1.20
N GLN A 95 1.24 -13.45 -1.45
CA GLN A 95 0.27 -13.51 -2.55
C GLN A 95 0.91 -13.44 -3.95
N CYS A 96 2.06 -12.78 -4.08
CA CYS A 96 2.81 -12.75 -5.33
C CYS A 96 3.56 -14.07 -5.59
N VAL A 97 3.99 -14.78 -4.55
CA VAL A 97 4.71 -16.07 -4.67
C VAL A 97 3.75 -17.19 -5.05
N ASP A 98 2.56 -17.24 -4.45
CA ASP A 98 1.59 -18.34 -4.64
C ASP A 98 1.02 -18.40 -6.07
N LYS A 99 0.93 -17.26 -6.77
CA LYS A 99 0.52 -17.19 -8.19
C LYS A 99 1.52 -17.80 -9.17
N THR A 100 2.71 -18.18 -8.71
CA THR A 100 3.77 -18.76 -9.56
C THR A 100 3.80 -20.29 -9.48
N GLN A 101 2.95 -20.93 -8.66
CA GLN A 101 2.82 -22.39 -8.68
C GLN A 101 1.91 -22.83 -9.84
N VAL A 102 2.56 -23.46 -10.81
CA VAL A 102 2.02 -24.12 -12.01
C VAL A 102 0.84 -25.04 -11.64
N PRO A 103 -0.26 -25.07 -12.43
CA PRO A 103 -1.24 -26.13 -12.29
C PRO A 103 -0.61 -27.46 -12.70
N ASP A 104 -0.25 -28.28 -11.71
CA ASP A 104 0.06 -29.70 -11.90
C ASP A 104 -1.22 -30.44 -12.33
N ALA A 105 -1.37 -30.62 -13.63
CA ALA A 105 -2.27 -31.62 -14.21
C ALA A 105 -1.63 -32.22 -15.48
N VAL A 106 -0.66 -33.12 -15.27
CA VAL A 106 -0.25 -34.09 -16.29
C VAL A 106 -0.98 -35.41 -16.04
N ASN A 107 -1.87 -35.76 -16.98
CA ASN A 107 -2.35 -37.11 -17.36
C ASN A 107 -3.53 -36.87 -18.32
N GLY A 108 -3.62 -37.33 -19.57
CA GLY A 108 -2.89 -38.35 -20.31
C GLY A 108 -3.93 -39.04 -21.21
N GLY A 109 -3.86 -38.83 -22.53
CA GLY A 109 -4.43 -39.77 -23.53
C GLY A 109 -5.62 -39.34 -24.41
N THR A 110 -5.32 -39.20 -25.70
CA THR A 110 -6.07 -39.63 -26.91
C THR A 110 -6.72 -38.60 -27.86
N SER A 111 -6.12 -38.56 -29.07
CA SER A 111 -6.65 -38.32 -30.45
C SER A 111 -7.48 -37.09 -30.81
N GLY A 112 -6.96 -36.29 -31.75
CA GLY A 112 -7.77 -35.32 -32.52
C GLY A 112 -6.99 -34.44 -33.50
N LYS A 113 -6.62 -35.01 -34.65
CA LYS A 113 -6.34 -34.47 -36.01
C LYS A 113 -6.21 -32.93 -36.26
N LEU A 114 -5.18 -32.62 -37.05
CA LEU A 114 -4.76 -31.36 -37.70
C LEU A 114 -5.89 -30.54 -38.37
N ASP A 115 -5.74 -29.21 -38.38
CA ASP A 115 -5.85 -28.40 -39.60
C ASP A 115 -5.12 -27.04 -39.47
N GLU A 116 -4.44 -26.66 -40.55
CA GLU A 116 -3.64 -25.44 -40.76
C GLU A 116 -4.50 -24.18 -40.92
N ALA A 117 -4.08 -23.07 -40.29
CA ALA A 117 -4.41 -21.72 -40.76
C ALA A 117 -3.38 -20.68 -40.27
N LYS A 118 -2.68 -20.04 -41.21
CA LYS A 118 -1.94 -18.76 -41.08
C LYS A 118 -2.90 -17.66 -41.60
N PRO A 119 -2.98 -16.40 -41.08
CA PRO A 119 -1.86 -15.46 -41.13
C PRO A 119 -1.72 -14.32 -40.09
N GLU A 120 -0.53 -13.71 -40.16
CA GLU A 120 -0.19 -12.28 -39.98
C GLU A 120 -0.21 -11.60 -38.59
N GLY A 121 0.97 -11.59 -37.97
CA GLY A 121 1.78 -10.38 -37.73
C GLY A 121 1.17 -9.17 -37.01
N ARG A 122 1.67 -8.88 -35.80
CA ARG A 122 2.07 -7.52 -35.39
C ARG A 122 3.00 -7.53 -34.19
N LYS A 123 3.94 -6.58 -34.22
CA LYS A 123 5.17 -6.46 -33.44
C LYS A 123 4.90 -6.05 -32.00
N CYS A 124 5.64 -6.64 -31.06
CA CYS A 124 5.77 -6.17 -29.68
C CYS A 124 6.63 -4.90 -29.67
N ALA A 125 6.19 -3.86 -28.97
CA ALA A 125 6.97 -2.67 -28.67
C ALA A 125 6.92 -2.39 -27.17
N CYS A 126 8.12 -2.32 -26.60
CA CYS A 126 8.58 -1.54 -25.44
C CYS A 126 7.67 -1.45 -24.21
#